data_AF-A0A972QT68-F1
#
_entry.id   AF-A0A972QT68-F1
#
_cell.length_a   1.000
_cell.length_b   1.000
_cell.length_c   1.000
_cell.angle_alpha   90.00
_cell.angle_beta   90.00
_cell.angle_gamma   90.00
#
_symmetry.space_group_name_H-M   'P 1'
#
loop_
_entity.id
_entity.type
_entity.pdbx_description
1 polymer ?
#
loop_
_entity_poly.entity_id
_entity_poly.type
_entity_poly.pdbx_seq_one_letter_code
_entity_poly.pdbx_strand_id
1 'polypeptide(L)' 'MSESKIINLPKKLPLAERISEAKQIISEWTKSLNIPFNEKIDAIQLKKCERNKKEYLYHYIIACGTKNSWRQW' A
#
# COMPACT_ATOMS: atom_id res chain seq x y z
N MET A 1 -6.58 13.13 -7.44
CA MET A 1 -7.34 12.38 -6.43
C MET A 1 -6.39 11.42 -5.74
N SER A 2 -6.47 11.27 -4.42
CA SER A 2 -5.62 10.33 -3.69
C SER A 2 -6.33 8.98 -3.62
N GLU A 3 -6.03 8.09 -4.56
CA GLU A 3 -6.51 6.70 -4.52
C GLU A 3 -6.00 6.03 -3.24
N SER A 4 -6.87 5.26 -2.58
CA SER A 4 -6.54 4.57 -1.32
C SER A 4 -7.08 3.16 -1.29
N LYS A 5 -6.36 2.26 -0.60
CA LYS A 5 -6.70 0.86 -0.46
C LYS A 5 -6.47 0.40 0.97
N ILE A 6 -7.43 -0.33 1.51
CA ILE A 6 -7.27 -1.01 2.80
C ILE A 6 -7.08 -2.49 2.52
N ILE A 7 -6.02 -3.06 3.05
CA ILE A 7 -5.69 -4.48 2.93
C ILE A 7 -5.83 -5.10 4.33
N ASN A 8 -6.72 -6.10 4.43
CA ASN A 8 -6.95 -6.82 5.67
C ASN A 8 -6.21 -8.16 5.64
N LEU A 9 -5.34 -8.40 6.61
CA LEU A 9 -4.57 -9.65 6.70
C LEU A 9 -4.67 -10.28 8.09
N PRO A 10 -4.92 -11.60 8.18
CA PRO A 10 -5.01 -12.31 9.45
C PRO A 10 -3.71 -12.24 10.27
N LYS A 11 -3.84 -12.10 11.59
CA LYS A 11 -2.70 -12.14 12.52
C LYS A 11 -2.00 -13.49 12.58
N LYS A 12 -2.73 -14.56 12.27
CA LYS A 12 -2.19 -15.94 12.22
C LYS A 12 -1.13 -16.11 11.13
N LEU A 13 -1.13 -15.25 10.11
CA LEU A 13 -0.12 -15.29 9.06
C LEU A 13 1.20 -14.69 9.56
N PRO A 14 2.34 -15.37 9.35
CA PRO A 14 3.66 -14.82 9.55
C PRO A 14 3.85 -13.47 8.86
N LEU A 15 4.74 -12.63 9.38
CA LEU A 15 4.97 -11.29 8.81
C LEU A 15 5.42 -11.36 7.34
N ALA A 16 6.31 -12.30 7.00
CA ALA A 16 6.80 -12.47 5.64
C ALA A 16 5.66 -12.80 4.66
N GLU A 17 4.75 -13.71 5.04
CA GLU A 17 3.57 -14.03 4.25
C GLU A 17 2.64 -12.83 4.10
N ARG A 18 2.39 -12.09 5.20
CA ARG A 18 1.58 -10.87 5.13
C ARG A 18 2.17 -9.83 4.17
N ILE A 19 3.50 -9.67 4.15
CA ILE A 19 4.17 -8.77 3.21
C ILE A 19 3.99 -9.26 1.76
N SER A 20 4.10 -10.57 1.53
CA SER A 20 3.91 -11.17 0.19
C SER A 20 2.49 -10.96 -0.32
N GLU A 21 1.48 -11.27 0.50
CA GLU A 21 0.05 -11.07 0.22
C GLU A 21 -0.26 -9.59 -0.06
N ALA A 22 0.24 -8.69 0.79
CA ALA A 22 0.05 -7.26 0.57
C ALA A 22 0.66 -6.80 -0.76
N LYS A 23 1.85 -7.28 -1.13
CA LYS A 23 2.48 -6.95 -2.43
C LYS A 23 1.65 -7.43 -3.62
N GLN A 24 1.10 -8.63 -3.55
CA GLN A 24 0.25 -9.17 -4.61
C GLN A 24 -1.02 -8.31 -4.78
N ILE A 25 -1.73 -8.05 -3.68
CA ILE A 25 -2.95 -7.24 -3.69
C ILE A 25 -2.66 -5.82 -4.20
N ILE A 26 -1.54 -5.23 -3.80
CA ILE A 26 -1.09 -3.93 -4.31
C ILE A 26 -0.83 -3.98 -5.82
N SER A 27 -0.17 -5.03 -6.32
CA SER A 27 0.09 -5.17 -7.75
C SER A 27 -1.18 -5.34 -8.57
N GLU A 28 -2.21 -5.99 -8.03
CA GLU A 28 -3.51 -6.08 -8.70
C GLU A 28 -4.25 -4.74 -8.66
N TRP A 29 -4.20 -4.06 -7.52
CA TRP A 29 -4.80 -2.74 -7.36
C TRP A 29 -4.22 -1.71 -8.33
N THR A 30 -2.89 -1.67 -8.53
CA THR A 30 -2.27 -0.73 -9.48
C THR A 30 -2.69 -0.99 -10.93
N LYS A 31 -2.97 -2.25 -11.29
CA LYS A 31 -3.48 -2.63 -12.61
C LYS A 31 -4.96 -2.25 -12.80
N SER A 32 -5.72 -2.12 -11.72
CA SER A 32 -7.15 -1.80 -11.77
C SER A 32 -7.46 -0.30 -11.65
N LEU A 33 -6.45 0.57 -11.65
CA LEU A 33 -6.66 2.02 -11.52
C LEU A 33 -7.20 2.60 -12.82
N ASN A 34 -8.13 3.55 -12.69
CA ASN A 34 -8.61 4.33 -13.84
C ASN A 34 -7.49 5.17 -14.47
N ILE A 35 -6.55 5.66 -13.66
CA ILE A 35 -5.35 6.35 -14.11
C ILE A 35 -4.17 5.39 -13.93
N PRO A 36 -3.40 5.08 -14.99
CA PRO A 36 -2.28 4.16 -14.90
C PRO A 36 -1.26 4.60 -13.84
N PHE A 37 -0.86 3.67 -12.98
CA PHE A 37 0.21 3.89 -12.02
C PHE A 37 1.54 4.10 -12.75
N ASN A 38 2.19 5.23 -12.52
CA ASN A 38 3.49 5.54 -13.11
C ASN A 38 4.59 5.40 -12.05
N GLU A 39 5.30 4.27 -12.10
CA GLU A 39 6.38 3.94 -11.18
C GLU A 39 7.51 5.00 -11.11
N LYS A 40 7.62 5.89 -12.12
CA LYS A 40 8.63 6.97 -12.14
C LYS A 40 8.24 8.19 -11.32
N ILE A 41 6.97 8.39 -10.99
CA ILE A 41 6.50 9.60 -10.28
C ILE A 41 5.56 9.28 -9.10
N ASP A 42 4.91 8.13 -9.14
CA ASP A 42 3.97 7.68 -8.13
C ASP A 42 4.67 6.77 -7.13
N ALA A 43 4.27 6.90 -5.87
CA ALA A 43 4.73 6.03 -4.80
C ALA A 43 3.52 5.46 -4.05
N ILE A 44 3.61 4.19 -3.68
CA ILE A 44 2.64 3.55 -2.81
C ILE A 44 3.14 3.68 -1.39
N GLN A 45 2.34 4.30 -0.53
CA GLN A 45 2.73 4.61 0.85
C GLN A 45 1.77 3.95 1.82
N LEU A 46 2.32 3.30 2.85
CA LEU A 46 1.56 2.84 4.00
C LEU A 46 1.30 4.04 4.91
N LYS A 47 0.07 4.56 4.89
CA LYS A 47 -0.32 5.73 5.70
C LYS A 47 -0.60 5.35 7.16
N LYS A 48 -1.19 4.18 7.38
CA LYS A 48 -1.58 3.71 8.71
C LYS A 48 -1.58 2.19 8.75
N CYS A 49 -1.23 1.64 9.91
CA CYS A 49 -1.44 0.24 10.24
C CYS A 49 -2.28 0.16 11.51
N GLU A 50 -3.42 -0.51 11.45
CA GLU A 50 -4.27 -0.76 12.62
C GLU A 50 -4.19 -2.23 13.01
N ARG A 51 -4.27 -2.48 14.31
CA ARG A 51 -4.13 -3.83 14.88
C ARG A 51 -5.39 -4.19 15.65
N ASN A 52 -6.22 -5.04 15.06
CA ASN A 52 -7.41 -5.58 15.71
C ASN A 52 -7.13 -6.92 16.38
N LYS A 53 -8.07 -7.48 17.16
CA LYS A 53 -7.84 -8.74 17.89
C LYS A 53 -7.39 -9.89 16.98
N LYS A 54 -7.93 -9.99 15.76
CA LYS A 54 -7.69 -11.10 14.83
C LYS A 54 -6.85 -10.74 13.59
N GLU A 55 -6.67 -9.46 13.31
CA GLU A 55 -6.21 -9.00 11.99
C GLU A 55 -5.32 -7.75 12.08
N TYR A 56 -4.58 -7.52 10.99
CA TYR A 56 -3.88 -6.27 10.70
C TYR A 56 -4.54 -5.60 9.49
N LEU A 57 -4.82 -4.31 9.64
CA LEU A 57 -5.37 -3.47 8.57
C LEU A 57 -4.29 -2.51 8.11
N TYR A 58 -3.89 -2.65 6.84
CA TYR A 58 -2.88 -1.81 6.22
C TYR A 58 -3.56 -0.80 5.30
N HIS A 59 -3.42 0.48 5.59
CA HIS A 59 -4.02 1.57 4.84
C HIS A 59 -2.99 2.16 3.89
N TYR A 60 -3.10 1.84 2.61
CA TYR A 60 -2.23 2.32 1.56
C TYR A 60 -2.85 3.48 0.78
N ILE A 61 -2.00 4.39 0.32
CA ILE A 61 -2.36 5.48 -0.59
C ILE A 61 -1.40 5.52 -1.77
N ILE A 62 -1.85 6.07 -2.89
CA ILE A 62 -0.98 6.46 -4.00
C ILE A 62 -0.64 7.95 -3.84
N ALA A 63 0.65 8.23 -3.64
CA ALA A 63 1.19 9.57 -3.59
C ALA A 63 1.75 9.95 -4.97
N CYS A 64 0.92 10.58 -5.80
CA CYS A 64 1.32 11.04 -7.13
C CYS A 64 2.29 12.23 -7.06
N GLY A 65 3.35 12.21 -7.87
CA GLY A 65 4.28 13.33 -8.04
C GLY A 65 5.28 13.56 -6.89
N THR A 66 5.49 12.59 -6.01
CA THR A 66 6.30 12.76 -4.78
C THR A 66 7.71 12.14 -4.85
N LYS A 67 8.14 11.61 -6.00
CA LYS A 67 9.46 10.97 -6.11
C LYS A 67 10.66 11.91 -5.84
N ASN A 68 10.42 13.22 -5.68
CA ASN A 68 11.43 14.24 -5.39
C ASN A 68 11.48 14.79 -3.95
N SER A 69 10.67 14.34 -2.99
CA SER A 69 10.64 14.95 -1.64
C SER A 69 11.22 14.11 -0.49
N TRP A 70 11.93 13.01 -0.77
CA TRP A 70 12.54 12.14 0.27
C TRP A 70 14.07 12.25 0.35
N ARG A 71 14.65 13.39 -0.05
CA ARG A 71 16.00 13.81 0.33
C ARG A 71 15.94 15.17 1.00
N GLN A 72 15.63 15.20 2.28
CA GLN A 72 16.14 16.16 3.27
C GLN A 72 15.56 15.76 4.63
N TRP A 73 16.40 15.93 5.67
CA TRP A 73 16.25 15.55 7.09
C TRP A 73 16.73 14.14 7.43
#